data_AF-A0AA41Z2Z7-F1
#
_entry.id   AF-A0AA41Z2Z7-F1
#
_cell.length_a   1.000
_cell.length_b   1.000
_cell.length_c   1.000
_cell.angle_alpha   90.00
_cell.angle_beta   90.00
_cell.angle_gamma   90.00
#
_symmetry.space_group_name_H-M   'P 1'
#
loop_
_entity.id
_entity.type
_entity.pdbx_description
1 polymer ?
#
loop_
_entity_poly.entity_id
_entity_poly.type
_entity_poly.pdbx_seq_one_letter_code
_entity_poly.pdbx_strand_id
1 'polypeptide(L)'
;MTSAAPIVSPPSVAVASLRDAASHNSLREAIPTFTLTHFLAAVGRSLLAGLPAQVWIEATVVAVKASAHGHQLELVESDGTGGAPTAQLRVFLANEVRRGIVQASGAAFDPALLVGLTTCLRVEPTFSPRWHLQARVLGLSAATHQSIERLRVDQLRQTLQREALFDRQRSLATPPDLTRLCVIHPTGAAGYADVAAELDRWQSAGLLILRHYQAPFEGERAAAGLIAALMMAADTVEGGRPDLIMIVRGGGASAGLQSLNNESLVRAVCRCPVPIVSGVGHAIDRTLLDEVAWRACDT
;
A
#
# COMPACT_ATOMS: atom_id res chain seq x y z
N MET A 1 -71.57 60.66 -48.77
CA MET A 1 -71.64 60.81 -50.23
C MET A 1 -70.47 61.70 -50.66
N THR A 2 -69.38 61.09 -51.10
CA THR A 2 -68.25 61.76 -51.79
C THR A 2 -67.32 60.62 -52.23
N SER A 3 -67.38 60.20 -53.48
CA SER A 3 -66.67 60.76 -54.65
C SER A 3 -65.37 59.98 -54.90
N ALA A 4 -65.42 59.11 -55.90
CA ALA A 4 -64.33 58.28 -56.37
C ALA A 4 -63.71 58.87 -57.65
N ALA A 5 -62.37 58.81 -57.76
CA ALA A 5 -61.57 58.75 -59.00
C ALA A 5 -60.08 58.54 -58.62
N PRO A 6 -59.19 58.11 -59.52
CA PRO A 6 -59.26 56.89 -60.32
C PRO A 6 -57.98 56.03 -60.19
N ILE A 7 -58.07 54.88 -60.85
CA ILE A 7 -57.12 53.77 -60.99
C ILE A 7 -55.81 54.22 -61.66
N VAL A 8 -54.67 53.79 -61.12
CA VAL A 8 -53.42 53.60 -61.89
C VAL A 8 -52.92 52.19 -61.62
N SER A 9 -52.96 51.37 -62.67
CA SER A 9 -52.49 49.99 -62.70
C SER A 9 -50.96 49.91 -62.61
N PRO A 10 -50.39 48.97 -61.83
CA PRO A 10 -48.96 48.66 -61.92
C PRO A 10 -48.68 47.75 -63.14
N PRO A 11 -47.46 47.80 -63.71
CA PRO A 11 -47.08 46.90 -64.79
C PRO A 11 -46.92 45.45 -64.30
N SER A 12 -47.22 44.56 -65.24
CA SER A 12 -47.24 43.10 -65.16
C SER A 12 -45.87 42.45 -64.93
N VAL A 13 -45.83 41.60 -63.91
CA VAL A 13 -45.23 40.25 -63.78
C VAL A 13 -44.11 39.85 -64.77
N ALA A 14 -42.99 39.37 -64.20
CA ALA A 14 -42.27 38.19 -64.69
C ALA A 14 -42.20 37.14 -63.57
N VAL A 15 -42.62 35.91 -63.91
CA VAL A 15 -42.73 34.71 -63.06
C VAL A 15 -41.43 33.92 -63.08
N ALA A 16 -40.98 33.42 -61.92
CA ALA A 16 -40.30 32.13 -61.76
C ALA A 16 -40.16 31.87 -60.23
N SER A 17 -41.08 31.16 -59.60
CA SER A 17 -41.10 29.71 -59.41
C SER A 17 -40.57 29.29 -58.03
N LEU A 18 -41.54 29.14 -57.11
CA LEU A 18 -41.71 28.07 -56.12
C LEU A 18 -40.49 27.29 -55.61
N ARG A 19 -40.43 27.30 -54.27
CA ARG A 19 -39.87 26.31 -53.32
C ARG A 19 -38.36 26.35 -53.14
N ASP A 20 -37.95 26.90 -51.99
CA ASP A 20 -36.93 26.24 -51.18
C ASP A 20 -37.05 26.61 -49.69
N ALA A 21 -37.33 25.57 -48.89
CA ALA A 21 -36.75 25.26 -47.59
C ALA A 21 -36.70 26.31 -46.44
N ALA A 22 -37.46 27.40 -46.46
CA ALA A 22 -37.37 28.45 -45.43
C ALA A 22 -38.38 28.31 -44.26
N SER A 23 -38.77 27.10 -43.85
CA SER A 23 -39.77 26.93 -42.77
C SER A 23 -39.30 26.13 -41.54
N HIS A 24 -38.03 25.70 -41.50
CA HIS A 24 -37.46 25.00 -40.33
C HIS A 24 -36.40 25.79 -39.54
N ASN A 25 -36.04 27.01 -39.98
CA ASN A 25 -34.93 27.75 -39.37
C ASN A 25 -35.32 28.71 -38.24
N SER A 26 -36.62 28.90 -37.98
CA SER A 26 -37.14 29.97 -37.11
C SER A 26 -37.19 29.62 -35.60
N LEU A 27 -36.72 28.44 -35.19
CA LEU A 27 -36.67 28.01 -33.78
C LEU A 27 -35.23 27.95 -33.21
N ARG A 28 -34.21 28.32 -33.99
CA ARG A 28 -32.79 28.22 -33.58
C ARG A 28 -32.25 29.46 -32.85
N GLU A 29 -32.97 30.56 -32.83
CA GLU A 29 -32.51 31.83 -32.25
C GLU A 29 -32.85 31.93 -30.76
N ALA A 30 -32.06 31.24 -29.93
CA ALA A 30 -31.78 31.59 -28.51
C ALA A 30 -30.83 30.59 -27.82
N ILE A 31 -30.36 29.52 -28.49
CA ILE A 31 -29.48 28.52 -27.89
C ILE A 31 -28.03 28.79 -28.31
N PRO A 32 -27.10 29.02 -27.38
CA PRO A 32 -25.70 29.29 -27.72
C PRO A 32 -25.04 28.07 -28.38
N THR A 33 -24.19 28.32 -29.37
CA THR A 33 -23.39 27.28 -30.05
C THR A 33 -21.98 27.23 -29.46
N PHE A 34 -21.54 26.06 -28.99
CA PHE A 34 -20.17 25.82 -28.52
C PHE A 34 -19.40 24.85 -29.41
N THR A 35 -18.08 25.03 -29.49
CA THR A 35 -17.18 23.97 -29.98
C THR A 35 -17.13 22.84 -28.94
N LEU A 36 -16.84 21.59 -29.36
CA LEU A 36 -16.76 20.44 -28.45
C LEU A 36 -15.81 20.69 -27.27
N THR A 37 -14.63 21.25 -27.54
CA THR A 37 -13.64 21.59 -26.51
C THR A 37 -14.16 22.64 -25.55
N HIS A 38 -14.83 23.69 -26.06
CA HIS A 38 -15.39 24.73 -25.20
C HIS A 38 -16.53 24.18 -24.32
N PHE A 39 -17.43 23.39 -24.89
CA PHE A 39 -18.51 22.74 -24.15
C PHE A 39 -17.98 21.87 -23.01
N LEU A 40 -17.04 20.95 -23.31
CA LEU A 40 -16.47 20.07 -22.28
C LEU A 40 -15.66 20.83 -21.24
N ALA A 41 -14.93 21.89 -21.63
CA ALA A 41 -14.22 22.72 -20.66
C ALA A 41 -15.18 23.49 -19.73
N ALA A 42 -16.31 23.97 -20.25
CA ALA A 42 -17.34 24.61 -19.45
C ALA A 42 -17.98 23.62 -18.46
N VAL A 43 -18.36 22.42 -18.93
CA VAL A 43 -18.87 21.33 -18.09
C VAL A 43 -17.87 20.99 -16.97
N GLY A 44 -16.59 20.83 -17.31
CA GLY A 44 -15.54 20.54 -16.36
C GLY A 44 -15.39 21.62 -15.27
N ARG A 45 -15.41 22.89 -15.65
CA ARG A 45 -15.35 24.01 -14.68
C ARG A 45 -16.55 24.01 -13.74
N SER A 46 -17.77 23.82 -14.27
CA SER A 46 -18.99 23.78 -13.46
C SER A 46 -19.00 22.58 -12.51
N LEU A 47 -18.55 21.41 -12.97
CA LEU A 47 -18.42 20.21 -12.15
C LEU A 47 -17.43 20.42 -11.00
N LEU A 48 -16.22 20.88 -11.30
CA LEU A 48 -15.17 21.06 -10.30
C LEU A 48 -15.49 22.18 -9.31
N ALA A 49 -16.22 23.23 -9.72
CA ALA A 49 -16.66 24.30 -8.83
C ALA A 49 -17.65 23.84 -7.75
N GLY A 50 -18.40 22.76 -8.02
CA GLY A 50 -19.34 22.17 -7.07
C GLY A 50 -18.73 21.12 -6.13
N LEU A 51 -17.45 20.76 -6.31
CA LEU A 51 -16.78 19.72 -5.54
C LEU A 51 -15.77 20.31 -4.55
N PRO A 52 -15.57 19.68 -3.38
CA PRO A 52 -14.42 20.00 -2.54
C PRO A 52 -13.10 19.75 -3.27
N ALA A 53 -12.07 20.53 -2.94
CA ALA A 53 -10.75 20.38 -3.54
C ALA A 53 -10.11 19.00 -3.28
N GLN A 54 -10.42 18.39 -2.12
CA GLN A 54 -9.98 17.05 -1.77
C GLN A 54 -11.11 16.29 -1.09
N VAL A 55 -11.25 15.01 -1.43
CA VAL A 55 -12.26 14.12 -0.85
C VAL A 55 -11.64 12.76 -0.53
N TRP A 56 -12.17 12.09 0.49
CA TRP A 56 -11.91 10.67 0.72
C TRP A 56 -12.95 9.85 -0.02
N ILE A 57 -12.51 8.85 -0.78
CA ILE A 57 -13.39 7.92 -1.49
C ILE A 57 -13.04 6.50 -1.07
N GLU A 58 -14.08 5.68 -0.86
CA GLU A 58 -13.96 4.25 -0.63
C GLU A 58 -14.34 3.52 -1.92
N ALA A 59 -13.43 2.71 -2.44
CA ALA A 59 -13.66 1.94 -3.65
C ALA A 59 -12.70 0.76 -3.74
N THR A 60 -13.08 -0.26 -4.50
CA THR A 60 -12.23 -1.41 -4.80
C THR A 60 -11.37 -1.12 -6.02
N VAL A 61 -10.07 -1.41 -5.92
CA VAL A 61 -9.17 -1.28 -7.08
C VAL A 61 -9.26 -2.55 -7.92
N VAL A 62 -9.62 -2.44 -9.19
CA VAL A 62 -9.73 -3.60 -10.11
C VAL A 62 -8.57 -3.71 -11.08
N ALA A 63 -7.90 -2.61 -11.36
CA ALA A 63 -6.73 -2.61 -12.23
C ALA A 63 -5.72 -1.54 -11.81
N VAL A 64 -4.45 -1.88 -11.98
CA VAL A 64 -3.30 -0.98 -11.83
C VAL A 64 -2.49 -1.05 -13.11
N LYS A 65 -2.23 0.09 -13.75
CA LYS A 65 -1.39 0.18 -14.95
C LYS A 65 -0.25 1.15 -14.72
N ALA A 66 0.98 0.67 -14.84
CA ALA A 66 2.18 1.50 -14.75
C ALA A 66 2.27 2.49 -15.92
N SER A 67 2.83 3.66 -15.65
CA SER A 67 3.11 4.75 -16.58
C SER A 67 4.45 5.40 -16.23
N ALA A 68 5.04 6.16 -17.14
CA ALA A 68 6.33 6.84 -16.91
C ALA A 68 6.33 7.75 -15.66
N HIS A 69 5.16 8.29 -15.28
CA HIS A 69 5.04 9.30 -14.22
C HIS A 69 4.33 8.78 -12.95
N GLY A 70 3.93 7.51 -12.92
CA GLY A 70 3.12 6.96 -11.84
C GLY A 70 2.30 5.75 -12.27
N HIS A 71 1.15 5.56 -11.63
CA HIS A 71 0.27 4.43 -11.87
C HIS A 71 -1.16 4.92 -12.07
N GLN A 72 -1.81 4.45 -13.12
CA GLN A 72 -3.24 4.62 -13.30
C GLN A 72 -3.96 3.48 -12.56
N LEU A 73 -4.91 3.83 -11.70
CA LEU A 73 -5.76 2.89 -10.99
C LEU A 73 -7.18 2.99 -11.55
N GLU A 74 -7.84 1.85 -11.70
CA GLU A 74 -9.27 1.79 -11.97
C GLU A 74 -10.00 1.38 -10.70
N LEU A 75 -10.86 2.27 -10.22
CA LEU A 75 -11.66 2.10 -9.03
C LEU A 75 -13.08 1.74 -9.42
N VAL A 76 -13.68 0.80 -8.70
CA VAL A 76 -15.09 0.45 -8.83
C VAL A 76 -15.77 0.37 -7.48
N GLU A 77 -17.06 0.68 -7.49
CA GLU A 77 -17.99 0.34 -6.44
C GLU A 77 -18.96 -0.72 -6.99
N SER A 78 -19.35 -1.68 -6.16
CA SER A 78 -20.32 -2.71 -6.52
C SER A 78 -21.26 -2.92 -5.35
N ASP A 79 -22.54 -3.09 -5.64
CA ASP A 79 -23.62 -3.28 -4.68
C ASP A 79 -23.68 -4.69 -4.06
N GLY A 80 -22.67 -5.52 -4.31
CA GLY A 80 -22.58 -6.89 -3.81
C GLY A 80 -23.49 -7.89 -4.53
N THR A 81 -24.28 -7.47 -5.53
CA THR A 81 -25.24 -8.35 -6.23
C THR A 81 -24.64 -9.12 -7.41
N GLY A 82 -23.31 -9.06 -7.60
CA GLY A 82 -22.59 -9.75 -8.68
C GLY A 82 -22.81 -9.16 -10.07
N GLY A 83 -23.45 -7.98 -10.17
CA GLY A 83 -23.69 -7.25 -11.41
C GLY A 83 -22.52 -6.38 -11.88
N ALA A 84 -22.79 -5.55 -12.88
CA ALA A 84 -21.86 -4.52 -13.35
C ALA A 84 -21.60 -3.48 -12.24
N PRO A 85 -20.40 -2.86 -12.18
CA PRO A 85 -20.09 -1.89 -11.15
C PRO A 85 -21.05 -0.71 -11.19
N THR A 86 -21.53 -0.29 -10.02
CA THR A 86 -22.47 0.83 -9.86
C THR A 86 -21.79 2.18 -10.10
N ALA A 87 -20.48 2.26 -9.81
CA ALA A 87 -19.64 3.41 -10.10
C ALA A 87 -18.25 2.98 -10.55
N GLN A 88 -17.63 3.77 -11.43
CA GLN A 88 -16.25 3.58 -11.86
C GLN A 88 -15.52 4.94 -11.94
N LEU A 89 -14.28 4.98 -11.47
CA LEU A 89 -13.43 6.16 -11.55
C LEU A 89 -11.99 5.77 -11.89
N ARG A 90 -11.37 6.52 -12.81
CA ARG A 90 -9.93 6.41 -13.06
C ARG A 90 -9.20 7.43 -12.20
N VAL A 91 -8.22 6.94 -11.44
CA VAL A 91 -7.37 7.81 -10.63
C VAL A 91 -5.90 7.63 -10.95
N PHE A 92 -5.11 8.67 -10.75
CA PHE A 92 -3.67 8.65 -11.00
C PHE A 92 -2.88 8.78 -9.70
N LEU A 93 -2.08 7.75 -9.41
CA LEU A 93 -1.12 7.73 -8.31
C LEU A 93 0.24 8.18 -8.83
N ALA A 94 0.60 9.44 -8.58
CA ALA A 94 1.87 9.99 -8.98
C ALA A 94 3.05 9.36 -8.22
N ASN A 95 4.22 9.30 -8.86
CA ASN A 95 5.45 8.77 -8.24
C ASN A 95 5.87 9.53 -6.97
N GLU A 96 5.54 10.81 -6.86
CA GLU A 96 5.77 11.60 -5.65
C GLU A 96 4.96 11.09 -4.46
N VAL A 97 3.68 10.78 -4.67
CA VAL A 97 2.78 10.29 -3.62
C VAL A 97 3.19 8.89 -3.20
N ARG A 98 3.55 8.03 -4.18
CA ARG A 98 4.12 6.71 -3.90
C ARG A 98 5.39 6.80 -3.04
N ARG A 99 6.30 7.73 -3.36
CA ARG A 99 7.51 7.95 -2.55
C ARG A 99 7.18 8.45 -1.14
N GLY A 100 6.23 9.37 -1.00
CA GLY A 100 5.75 9.83 0.31
C GLY A 100 5.15 8.71 1.15
N ILE A 101 4.38 7.81 0.52
CA ILE A 101 3.84 6.58 1.16
C ILE A 101 4.98 5.69 1.65
N VAL A 102 5.99 5.44 0.81
CA VAL A 102 7.16 4.62 1.18
C VAL A 102 7.95 5.25 2.33
N GLN A 103 8.15 6.57 2.31
CA GLN A 103 8.86 7.29 3.38
C GLN A 103 8.08 7.27 4.69
N ALA A 104 6.77 7.48 4.65
CA ALA A 104 5.93 7.47 5.85
C ALA A 104 5.76 6.06 6.44
N SER A 105 5.73 5.02 5.59
CA SER A 105 5.61 3.63 6.02
C SER A 105 6.94 2.97 6.35
N GLY A 106 8.07 3.53 5.91
CA GLY A 106 9.39 2.90 5.99
C GLY A 106 9.52 1.64 5.12
N ALA A 107 8.57 1.37 4.23
CA ALA A 107 8.45 0.10 3.52
C ALA A 107 8.23 0.33 2.02
N ALA A 108 8.88 -0.50 1.19
CA ALA A 108 8.67 -0.44 -0.25
C ALA A 108 7.19 -0.73 -0.59
N PHE A 109 6.59 0.09 -1.45
CA PHE A 109 5.18 -0.03 -1.85
C PHE A 109 5.08 -0.27 -3.36
N ASP A 110 4.54 -1.44 -3.71
CA ASP A 110 4.11 -1.79 -5.05
C ASP A 110 2.59 -1.55 -5.19
N PRO A 111 2.16 -0.58 -6.03
CA PRO A 111 0.75 -0.31 -6.27
C PRO A 111 -0.05 -1.50 -6.82
N ALA A 112 0.60 -2.52 -7.39
CA ALA A 112 -0.09 -3.75 -7.82
C ALA A 112 -0.77 -4.49 -6.66
N LEU A 113 -0.29 -4.32 -5.43
CA LEU A 113 -0.91 -4.88 -4.21
C LEU A 113 -2.29 -4.30 -3.91
N LEU A 114 -2.67 -3.18 -4.54
CA LEU A 114 -3.99 -2.60 -4.36
C LEU A 114 -5.08 -3.40 -5.07
N VAL A 115 -4.75 -4.16 -6.13
CA VAL A 115 -5.76 -4.88 -6.92
C VAL A 115 -6.53 -5.87 -6.03
N GLY A 116 -7.86 -5.77 -6.04
CA GLY A 116 -8.77 -6.55 -5.22
C GLY A 116 -9.02 -5.99 -3.82
N LEU A 117 -8.26 -4.98 -3.37
CA LEU A 117 -8.50 -4.32 -2.09
C LEU A 117 -9.59 -3.28 -2.20
N THR A 118 -10.49 -3.26 -1.21
CA THR A 118 -11.29 -2.08 -0.89
C THR A 118 -10.41 -1.06 -0.18
N THR A 119 -10.23 0.09 -0.82
CA THR A 119 -9.29 1.13 -0.41
C THR A 119 -10.02 2.42 -0.08
N CYS A 120 -9.51 3.16 0.90
CA CYS A 120 -9.95 4.51 1.18
C CYS A 120 -8.84 5.49 0.78
N LEU A 121 -9.09 6.25 -0.28
CA LEU A 121 -8.11 7.11 -0.95
C LEU A 121 -8.49 8.58 -0.78
N ARG A 122 -7.53 9.41 -0.40
CA ARG A 122 -7.68 10.87 -0.49
C ARG A 122 -7.35 11.30 -1.91
N VAL A 123 -8.29 11.92 -2.60
CA VAL A 123 -8.15 12.28 -4.01
C VAL A 123 -8.52 13.74 -4.26
N GLU A 124 -7.92 14.32 -5.29
CA GLU A 124 -8.28 15.62 -5.87
C GLU A 124 -8.95 15.37 -7.23
N PRO A 125 -10.22 15.74 -7.42
CA PRO A 125 -10.90 15.61 -8.70
C PRO A 125 -10.23 16.47 -9.79
N THR A 126 -10.07 15.90 -10.98
CA THR A 126 -9.53 16.62 -12.15
C THR A 126 -10.42 16.39 -13.36
N PHE A 127 -10.48 17.37 -14.26
CA PHE A 127 -11.25 17.24 -15.49
C PHE A 127 -10.44 17.65 -16.71
N SER A 128 -10.54 16.87 -17.79
CA SER A 128 -10.02 17.26 -19.10
C SER A 128 -11.01 16.93 -20.21
N PRO A 129 -11.06 17.69 -21.32
CA PRO A 129 -11.95 17.38 -22.44
C PRO A 129 -11.73 15.99 -23.06
N ARG A 130 -10.52 15.42 -22.95
CA ARG A 130 -10.20 14.11 -23.53
C ARG A 130 -10.53 12.94 -22.60
N TRP A 131 -10.27 13.11 -21.30
CA TRP A 131 -10.36 12.02 -20.32
C TRP A 131 -11.52 12.18 -19.33
N HIS A 132 -12.30 13.25 -19.49
CA HIS A 132 -13.46 13.62 -18.67
C HIS A 132 -13.07 13.77 -17.20
N LEU A 133 -13.88 13.24 -16.28
CA LEU A 133 -13.58 13.26 -14.85
C LEU A 133 -12.57 12.16 -14.50
N GLN A 134 -11.51 12.56 -13.81
CA GLN A 134 -10.54 11.69 -13.18
C GLN A 134 -10.27 12.21 -11.76
N ALA A 135 -9.35 11.57 -11.04
CA ALA A 135 -8.81 12.15 -9.82
C ALA A 135 -7.32 11.86 -9.66
N ARG A 136 -6.61 12.73 -8.95
CA ARG A 136 -5.23 12.52 -8.53
C ARG A 136 -5.21 12.00 -7.10
N VAL A 137 -4.54 10.89 -6.84
CA VAL A 137 -4.38 10.35 -5.48
C VAL A 137 -3.40 11.22 -4.71
N LEU A 138 -3.77 11.60 -3.49
CA LEU A 138 -2.99 12.42 -2.57
C LEU A 138 -2.57 11.66 -1.30
N GLY A 139 -3.15 10.49 -1.03
CA GLY A 139 -2.82 9.66 0.12
C GLY A 139 -3.77 8.48 0.32
N LEU A 140 -3.42 7.62 1.27
CA LEU A 140 -4.19 6.43 1.67
C LEU A 140 -4.58 6.55 3.15
N SER A 141 -5.68 5.90 3.53
CA SER A 141 -6.07 5.76 4.93
C SER A 141 -5.17 4.77 5.69
N ALA A 142 -5.11 4.89 7.02
CA ALA A 142 -4.36 3.94 7.86
C ALA A 142 -4.85 2.48 7.71
N ALA A 143 -6.15 2.27 7.54
CA ALA A 143 -6.72 0.93 7.32
C ALA A 143 -6.25 0.32 5.98
N THR A 144 -6.15 1.14 4.94
CA THR A 144 -5.61 0.70 3.65
C THR A 144 -4.13 0.36 3.76
N HIS A 145 -3.34 1.16 4.47
CA HIS A 145 -1.94 0.82 4.77
C HIS A 145 -1.81 -0.55 5.46
N GLN A 146 -2.61 -0.82 6.49
CA GLN A 146 -2.59 -2.11 7.19
C GLN A 146 -2.97 -3.29 6.27
N SER A 147 -3.94 -3.09 5.38
CA SER A 147 -4.38 -4.12 4.43
C SER A 147 -3.28 -4.48 3.43
N ILE A 148 -2.55 -3.48 2.93
CA ILE A 148 -1.40 -3.67 2.05
C ILE A 148 -0.29 -4.45 2.77
N GLU A 149 0.04 -4.08 4.01
CA GLU A 149 1.07 -4.78 4.78
C GLU A 149 0.71 -6.24 5.06
N ARG A 150 -0.55 -6.53 5.39
CA ARG A 150 -1.01 -7.93 5.55
C ARG A 150 -0.82 -8.75 4.28
N LEU A 151 -1.27 -8.23 3.13
CA LEU A 151 -1.07 -8.93 1.85
C LEU A 151 0.40 -9.16 1.52
N ARG A 152 1.25 -8.18 1.81
CA ARG A 152 2.69 -8.30 1.60
C ARG A 152 3.29 -9.42 2.44
N VAL A 153 2.94 -9.48 3.72
CA VAL A 153 3.38 -10.56 4.62
C VAL A 153 2.87 -11.91 4.14
N ASP A 154 1.61 -11.99 3.70
CA ASP A 154 1.03 -13.23 3.16
C ASP A 154 1.73 -13.70 1.88
N GLN A 155 2.04 -12.80 0.96
CA GLN A 155 2.80 -13.11 -0.26
C GLN A 155 4.23 -13.57 0.04
N LEU A 156 4.89 -12.93 1.00
CA LEU A 156 6.22 -13.33 1.44
C LEU A 156 6.18 -14.71 2.09
N ARG A 157 5.19 -14.98 2.96
CA ARG A 157 4.94 -16.31 3.53
C ARG A 157 4.81 -17.37 2.45
N GLN A 158 3.93 -17.16 1.47
CA GLN A 158 3.75 -18.07 0.34
C GLN A 158 5.02 -18.26 -0.49
N THR A 159 5.81 -17.20 -0.67
CA THR A 159 7.08 -17.25 -1.40
C THR A 159 8.10 -18.11 -0.65
N LEU A 160 8.26 -17.91 0.65
CA LEU A 160 9.17 -18.71 1.48
C LEU A 160 8.76 -20.18 1.54
N GLN A 161 7.45 -20.47 1.55
CA GLN A 161 6.94 -21.84 1.46
C GLN A 161 7.29 -22.49 0.12
N ARG A 162 7.06 -21.79 -1.00
CA ARG A 162 7.44 -22.27 -2.35
C ARG A 162 8.95 -22.52 -2.49
N GLU A 163 9.77 -21.73 -1.81
CA GLU A 163 11.23 -21.88 -1.81
C GLU A 163 11.75 -22.91 -0.79
N ALA A 164 10.86 -23.60 -0.05
CA ALA A 164 11.22 -24.51 1.04
C ALA A 164 12.11 -23.88 2.13
N LEU A 165 12.03 -22.56 2.31
CA LEU A 165 12.74 -21.84 3.37
C LEU A 165 11.92 -21.73 4.65
N PHE A 166 10.59 -21.72 4.53
CA PHE A 166 9.67 -21.44 5.65
C PHE A 166 9.86 -22.37 6.86
N ASP A 167 10.04 -23.67 6.62
CA ASP A 167 10.23 -24.67 7.69
C ASP A 167 11.71 -25.04 7.93
N ARG A 168 12.65 -24.35 7.28
CA ARG A 168 14.07 -24.72 7.31
C ARG A 168 14.65 -24.69 8.72
N GLN A 169 14.34 -23.67 9.51
CA GLN A 169 14.77 -23.60 10.91
C GLN A 169 14.20 -24.76 11.73
N ARG A 170 12.90 -25.06 11.62
CA ARG A 170 12.25 -26.18 12.32
C ARG A 170 12.82 -27.56 11.96
N SER A 171 13.48 -27.69 10.81
CA SER A 171 14.17 -28.90 10.40
C SER A 171 15.54 -29.11 11.07
N LEU A 172 16.07 -28.09 11.75
CA LEU A 172 17.32 -28.20 12.49
C LEU A 172 17.15 -29.12 13.70
N ALA A 173 18.17 -29.94 13.95
CA ALA A 173 18.20 -30.82 15.10
C ALA A 173 18.13 -30.00 16.40
N THR A 174 17.46 -30.56 17.41
CA THR A 174 17.49 -30.00 18.76
C THR A 174 18.93 -30.13 19.29
N PRO A 175 19.54 -29.04 19.80
CA PRO A 175 20.86 -29.13 20.41
C PRO A 175 20.83 -30.12 21.58
N PRO A 176 21.78 -31.07 21.65
CA PRO A 176 21.81 -32.06 22.72
C PRO A 176 22.09 -31.42 24.08
N ASP A 177 22.97 -30.41 24.09
CA ASP A 177 23.33 -29.61 25.25
C ASP A 177 23.26 -28.12 24.89
N LEU A 178 22.90 -27.28 25.87
CA LEU A 178 22.88 -25.82 25.74
C LEU A 178 24.01 -25.22 26.58
N THR A 179 25.20 -25.18 25.98
CA THR A 179 26.42 -24.66 26.61
C THR A 179 26.87 -23.32 26.04
N ARG A 180 26.40 -22.94 24.85
CA ARG A 180 26.77 -21.71 24.15
C ARG A 180 25.51 -21.03 23.62
N LEU A 181 25.19 -19.87 24.17
CA LEU A 181 24.00 -19.09 23.82
C LEU A 181 24.39 -17.70 23.38
N CYS A 182 23.88 -17.29 22.21
CA CYS A 182 23.92 -15.91 21.76
C CYS A 182 22.54 -15.27 21.94
N VAL A 183 22.49 -14.07 22.49
CA VAL A 183 21.24 -13.31 22.66
C VAL A 183 21.32 -12.00 21.88
N ILE A 184 20.33 -11.75 21.03
CA ILE A 184 20.11 -10.51 20.30
C ILE A 184 18.96 -9.76 20.96
N HIS A 185 19.22 -8.55 21.46
CA HIS A 185 18.22 -7.74 22.14
C HIS A 185 18.43 -6.24 21.90
N PRO A 186 17.40 -5.37 22.07
CA PRO A 186 17.60 -3.94 21.95
C PRO A 186 18.41 -3.38 23.14
N THR A 187 19.03 -2.22 22.94
CA THR A 187 19.69 -1.47 24.01
C THR A 187 18.65 -1.05 25.06
N GLY A 188 18.89 -1.34 26.34
CA GLY A 188 17.99 -0.96 27.43
C GLY A 188 16.67 -1.76 27.50
N ALA A 189 16.63 -2.96 26.92
CA ALA A 189 15.45 -3.81 26.88
C ALA A 189 14.98 -4.26 28.28
N ALA A 190 13.92 -3.63 28.82
CA ALA A 190 13.34 -4.03 30.11
C ALA A 190 12.87 -5.49 30.11
N GLY A 191 12.27 -5.98 29.02
CA GLY A 191 11.84 -7.38 28.91
C GLY A 191 12.97 -8.39 28.74
N TYR A 192 14.21 -7.93 28.48
CA TYR A 192 15.37 -8.82 28.56
C TYR A 192 15.89 -8.94 30.00
N ALA A 193 15.59 -8.00 30.90
CA ALA A 193 16.18 -7.97 32.24
C ALA A 193 15.86 -9.24 33.05
N ASP A 194 14.63 -9.76 32.94
CA ASP A 194 14.21 -10.97 33.65
C ASP A 194 14.91 -12.22 33.09
N VAL A 195 15.06 -12.30 31.77
CA VAL A 195 15.79 -13.40 31.09
C VAL A 195 17.29 -13.30 31.38
N ALA A 196 17.85 -12.09 31.37
CA ALA A 196 19.25 -11.82 31.64
C ALA A 196 19.66 -12.32 33.02
N ALA A 197 18.85 -12.06 34.05
CA ALA A 197 19.18 -12.46 35.42
C ALA A 197 19.36 -13.99 35.58
N GLU A 198 18.56 -14.80 34.89
CA GLU A 198 18.71 -16.26 34.92
C GLU A 198 19.88 -16.74 34.05
N LEU A 199 20.08 -16.15 32.87
CA LEU A 199 21.21 -16.48 32.00
C LEU A 199 22.57 -16.12 32.62
N ASP A 200 22.64 -14.96 33.29
CA ASP A 200 23.83 -14.50 34.02
C ASP A 200 24.15 -15.45 35.18
N ARG A 201 23.12 -15.98 35.85
CA ARG A 201 23.30 -17.00 36.90
C ARG A 201 23.94 -18.25 36.32
N TRP A 202 23.45 -18.76 35.19
CA TRP A 202 24.01 -19.96 34.55
C TRP A 202 25.43 -19.71 34.03
N GLN A 203 25.71 -18.51 33.51
CA GLN A 203 27.05 -18.12 33.11
C GLN A 203 28.01 -18.06 34.30
N SER A 204 27.60 -17.45 35.42
CA SER A 204 28.41 -17.36 36.64
C SER A 204 28.71 -18.71 37.26
N ALA A 205 27.82 -19.68 37.08
CA ALA A 205 28.00 -21.07 37.49
C ALA A 205 28.90 -21.89 36.53
N GLY A 206 29.36 -21.29 35.43
CA GLY A 206 30.18 -21.97 34.42
C GLY A 206 29.41 -22.98 33.57
N LEU A 207 28.07 -22.93 33.58
CA LEU A 207 27.20 -23.83 32.81
C LEU A 207 26.96 -23.32 31.38
N LEU A 208 27.17 -22.03 31.14
CA LEU A 208 26.81 -21.35 29.90
C LEU A 208 27.86 -20.33 29.46
N ILE A 209 28.29 -20.41 28.22
CA ILE A 209 29.00 -19.34 27.51
C ILE A 209 27.94 -18.44 26.87
N LEU A 210 27.74 -17.26 27.45
CA LEU A 210 26.75 -16.29 27.03
C LEU A 210 27.40 -15.13 26.27
N ARG A 211 26.85 -14.76 25.10
CA ARG A 211 27.26 -13.59 24.32
C ARG A 211 26.04 -12.75 23.94
N HIS A 212 26.16 -11.43 24.08
CA HIS A 212 25.09 -10.49 23.79
C HIS A 212 25.41 -9.65 22.55
N TYR A 213 24.40 -9.43 21.72
CA TYR A 213 24.48 -8.56 20.56
C TYR A 213 23.33 -7.57 20.60
N GLN A 214 23.66 -6.29 20.44
CA GLN A 214 22.65 -5.24 20.41
C GLN A 214 22.23 -4.92 18.98
N ALA A 215 20.92 -4.84 18.76
CA ALA A 215 20.36 -4.43 17.48
C ALA A 215 19.08 -3.59 17.68
N PRO A 216 18.81 -2.60 16.80
CA PRO A 216 17.53 -1.94 16.77
C PRO A 216 16.44 -2.89 16.24
N PHE A 217 15.28 -2.91 16.88
CA PHE A 217 14.11 -3.68 16.44
C PHE A 217 13.10 -2.83 15.67
N GLU A 218 13.25 -1.50 15.71
CA GLU A 218 12.32 -0.54 15.14
C GLU A 218 13.03 0.52 14.32
N GLY A 219 12.30 1.12 13.38
CA GLY A 219 12.81 2.12 12.45
C GLY A 219 13.55 1.55 11.24
N GLU A 220 13.97 2.44 10.35
CA GLU A 220 14.49 2.08 9.01
C GLU A 220 15.75 1.20 9.05
N ARG A 221 16.56 1.29 10.13
CA ARG A 221 17.81 0.53 10.29
C ARG A 221 17.62 -0.81 11.00
N ALA A 222 16.41 -1.13 11.46
CA ALA A 222 16.14 -2.31 12.27
C ALA A 222 16.51 -3.61 11.56
N ALA A 223 15.98 -3.82 10.35
CA ALA A 223 16.24 -5.05 9.59
C ALA A 223 17.73 -5.25 9.32
N ALA A 224 18.44 -4.20 8.89
CA ALA A 224 19.88 -4.27 8.61
C ALA A 224 20.70 -4.53 9.90
N GLY A 225 20.34 -3.87 11.01
CA GLY A 225 20.99 -4.07 12.30
C GLY A 225 20.77 -5.49 12.86
N LEU A 226 19.54 -6.00 12.78
CA LEU A 226 19.21 -7.37 13.19
C LEU A 226 19.94 -8.42 12.35
N ILE A 227 20.04 -8.22 11.03
CA ILE A 227 20.81 -9.12 10.15
C ILE A 227 22.29 -9.11 10.56
N ALA A 228 22.88 -7.94 10.77
CA ALA A 228 24.27 -7.83 11.19
C ALA A 228 24.52 -8.52 12.53
N ALA A 229 23.64 -8.29 13.52
CA ALA A 229 23.71 -8.97 14.81
C ALA A 229 23.54 -10.48 14.69
N LEU A 230 22.62 -10.95 13.83
CA LEU A 230 22.41 -12.37 13.56
C LEU A 230 23.64 -13.03 12.94
N MET A 231 24.30 -12.36 11.99
CA MET A 231 25.52 -12.87 11.38
C MET A 231 26.67 -12.96 12.38
N MET A 232 26.84 -11.95 13.25
CA MET A 232 27.85 -11.99 14.31
C MET A 232 27.51 -13.04 15.37
N ALA A 233 26.23 -13.19 15.73
CA ALA A 233 25.76 -14.18 16.68
C ALA A 233 25.93 -15.61 16.19
N ALA A 234 25.76 -15.86 14.89
CA ALA A 234 25.93 -17.18 14.28
C ALA A 234 27.38 -17.58 14.02
N ASP A 235 28.33 -16.66 14.21
CA ASP A 235 29.76 -16.94 14.05
C ASP A 235 30.31 -17.73 15.24
N THR A 236 31.61 -18.02 15.20
CA THR A 236 32.31 -18.78 16.23
C THR A 236 32.42 -17.97 17.52
N VAL A 237 31.91 -18.52 18.61
CA VAL A 237 32.14 -18.05 19.97
C VAL A 237 33.25 -18.88 20.63
N GLU A 238 33.60 -18.54 21.87
CA GLU A 238 34.52 -19.33 22.67
C GLU A 238 34.00 -20.78 22.77
N GLY A 239 34.86 -21.75 22.40
CA GLY A 239 34.49 -23.16 22.37
C GLY A 239 33.73 -23.63 21.11
N GLY A 240 33.50 -22.79 20.11
CA GLY A 240 32.94 -23.20 18.80
C GLY A 240 31.70 -22.41 18.37
N ARG A 241 30.88 -22.96 17.47
CA ARG A 241 29.60 -22.35 17.09
C ARG A 241 28.62 -22.37 18.25
N PRO A 242 27.74 -21.37 18.39
CA PRO A 242 26.69 -21.39 19.42
C PRO A 242 25.72 -22.55 19.18
N ASP A 243 25.16 -23.04 20.28
CA ASP A 243 24.15 -24.11 20.27
C ASP A 243 22.77 -23.52 19.91
N LEU A 244 22.51 -22.27 20.31
CA LEU A 244 21.25 -21.58 20.13
C LEU A 244 21.47 -20.07 19.98
N ILE A 245 20.63 -19.42 19.18
CA ILE A 245 20.50 -17.96 19.14
C ILE A 245 19.11 -17.58 19.64
N MET A 246 19.04 -16.64 20.57
CA MET A 246 17.78 -16.08 21.05
C MET A 246 17.62 -14.66 20.53
N ILE A 247 16.48 -14.36 19.90
CA ILE A 247 16.12 -13.00 19.47
C ILE A 247 14.99 -12.53 20.38
N VAL A 248 15.28 -11.57 21.27
CA VAL A 248 14.33 -11.08 22.27
C VAL A 248 14.07 -9.60 22.08
N ARG A 249 12.80 -9.23 21.95
CA ARG A 249 12.38 -7.83 22.07
C ARG A 249 11.98 -7.59 23.52
N GLY A 250 12.57 -6.58 24.17
CA GLY A 250 12.14 -6.20 25.51
C GLY A 250 10.70 -5.65 25.52
N GLY A 251 10.08 -5.58 26.71
CA GLY A 251 8.77 -4.98 26.90
C GLY A 251 8.70 -3.54 26.37
N GLY A 252 7.70 -3.28 25.54
CA GLY A 252 7.44 -2.00 24.88
C GLY A 252 6.13 -2.11 24.09
N ALA A 253 5.47 -0.98 23.83
CA ALA A 253 4.18 -0.97 23.14
C ALA A 253 4.23 -1.73 21.80
N SER A 254 3.14 -2.37 21.38
CA SER A 254 3.02 -3.16 20.12
C SER A 254 3.36 -2.38 18.83
N ALA A 255 3.64 -1.08 18.91
CA ALA A 255 4.14 -0.29 17.80
C ALA A 255 5.57 -0.72 17.44
N GLY A 256 5.83 -1.14 16.19
CA GLY A 256 7.19 -1.35 15.67
C GLY A 256 7.52 -2.74 15.12
N LEU A 257 6.58 -3.69 15.09
CA LEU A 257 6.84 -5.08 14.65
C LEU A 257 7.14 -5.26 13.16
N GLN A 258 6.90 -4.23 12.34
CA GLN A 258 7.01 -4.34 10.88
C GLN A 258 8.41 -4.71 10.40
N SER A 259 9.45 -4.26 11.12
CA SER A 259 10.84 -4.60 10.80
C SER A 259 11.10 -6.11 10.84
N LEU A 260 10.32 -6.85 11.62
CA LEU A 260 10.46 -8.30 11.83
C LEU A 260 9.78 -9.11 10.72
N ASN A 261 8.91 -8.46 9.96
CA ASN A 261 8.31 -9.00 8.73
C ASN A 261 9.19 -8.73 7.50
N ASN A 262 10.36 -8.12 7.66
CA ASN A 262 11.23 -7.78 6.54
C ASN A 262 11.79 -9.04 5.85
N GLU A 263 11.67 -9.08 4.52
CA GLU A 263 12.11 -10.21 3.71
C GLU A 263 13.58 -10.59 3.91
N SER A 264 14.49 -9.62 3.91
CA SER A 264 15.93 -9.89 4.07
C SER A 264 16.24 -10.49 5.43
N LEU A 265 15.58 -10.02 6.49
CA LEU A 265 15.74 -10.54 7.85
C LEU A 265 15.18 -11.95 7.96
N VAL A 266 13.95 -12.17 7.51
CA VAL A 266 13.28 -13.48 7.56
C VAL A 266 14.08 -14.53 6.77
N ARG A 267 14.61 -14.16 5.60
CA ARG A 267 15.49 -15.04 4.82
C ARG A 267 16.82 -15.33 5.53
N ALA A 268 17.39 -14.36 6.24
CA ALA A 268 18.60 -14.57 7.03
C ALA A 268 18.34 -15.55 8.19
N VAL A 269 17.20 -15.42 8.89
CA VAL A 269 16.76 -16.36 9.93
C VAL A 269 16.58 -17.77 9.36
N CYS A 270 15.85 -17.92 8.25
CA CYS A 270 15.65 -19.22 7.60
C CYS A 270 16.98 -19.91 7.24
N ARG A 271 17.97 -19.14 6.77
CA ARG A 271 19.26 -19.65 6.29
C ARG A 271 20.30 -19.86 7.39
N CYS A 272 20.06 -19.34 8.60
CA CYS A 272 20.98 -19.51 9.71
C CYS A 272 21.16 -21.01 10.02
N PRO A 273 22.40 -21.49 10.20
CA PRO A 273 22.66 -22.89 10.52
C PRO A 273 22.45 -23.23 12.01
N VAL A 274 22.26 -22.21 12.85
CA VAL A 274 22.04 -22.34 14.29
C VAL A 274 20.54 -22.23 14.56
N PRO A 275 19.95 -23.07 15.43
CA PRO A 275 18.55 -22.92 15.82
C PRO A 275 18.27 -21.57 16.47
N ILE A 276 17.20 -20.90 16.04
CA ILE A 276 16.80 -19.57 16.51
C ILE A 276 15.51 -19.67 17.32
N VAL A 277 15.55 -19.20 18.57
CA VAL A 277 14.36 -18.96 19.39
C VAL A 277 13.97 -17.49 19.29
N SER A 278 12.72 -17.20 18.96
CA SER A 278 12.17 -15.85 19.02
C SER A 278 11.34 -15.64 20.28
N GLY A 279 11.54 -14.49 20.93
CA GLY A 279 10.75 -13.98 22.04
C GLY A 279 10.45 -12.51 21.78
N VAL A 280 9.56 -12.21 20.85
CA VAL A 280 9.40 -10.85 20.31
C VAL A 280 8.01 -10.24 20.58
N GLY A 281 7.01 -11.05 20.91
CA GLY A 281 5.64 -10.57 21.16
C GLY A 281 4.81 -11.53 22.02
N HIS A 282 3.59 -11.10 22.34
CA HIS A 282 2.53 -11.95 22.90
C HIS A 282 1.75 -12.62 21.74
N ALA A 283 1.02 -13.71 22.02
CA ALA A 283 0.29 -14.52 21.04
C ALA A 283 -0.54 -13.79 19.95
N ILE A 284 -0.96 -12.54 20.16
CA ILE A 284 -1.78 -11.74 19.23
C ILE A 284 -0.91 -11.00 18.19
N ASP A 285 0.37 -10.78 18.50
CA ASP A 285 1.32 -9.93 17.77
C ASP A 285 2.39 -10.77 17.02
N ARG A 286 1.97 -11.91 16.42
CA ARG A 286 2.89 -12.82 15.71
C ARG A 286 3.45 -12.19 14.44
N THR A 287 4.78 -12.24 14.31
CA THR A 287 5.50 -11.77 13.13
C THR A 287 5.97 -12.93 12.26
N LEU A 288 6.34 -12.64 11.01
CA LEU A 288 6.88 -13.65 10.11
C LEU A 288 8.22 -14.21 10.64
N LEU A 289 8.99 -13.44 11.41
CA LEU A 289 10.18 -13.94 12.10
C LEU A 289 9.82 -15.06 13.08
N ASP A 290 8.75 -14.89 13.86
CA ASP A 290 8.27 -15.93 14.80
C ASP A 290 7.78 -17.18 14.05
N GLU A 291 7.14 -16.98 12.90
CA GLU A 291 6.65 -18.06 12.06
C GLU A 291 7.75 -18.88 11.40
N VAL A 292 8.94 -18.31 11.16
CA VAL A 292 10.08 -19.03 10.56
C VAL A 292 11.14 -19.42 11.58
N ALA A 293 11.02 -19.03 12.85
CA ALA A 293 11.95 -19.41 13.90
C ALA A 293 11.93 -20.93 14.15
N TRP A 294 13.00 -21.46 14.75
CA TRP A 294 13.02 -22.85 15.21
C TRP A 294 11.95 -23.06 16.28
N ARG A 295 11.81 -22.08 17.19
CA ARG A 295 10.72 -22.01 18.16
C ARG A 295 10.38 -20.55 18.46
N ALA A 296 9.09 -20.27 18.61
CA ALA A 296 8.60 -18.98 19.11
C ALA A 296 8.09 -19.16 20.54
N CYS A 297 8.47 -18.24 21.42
CA CYS A 297 8.09 -18.20 22.82
C CYS A 297 7.45 -16.84 23.11
N ASP A 298 6.48 -16.82 24.02
CA ASP A 298 5.99 -15.57 24.59
C ASP A 298 7.04 -15.06 25.59
N THR A 299 7.29 -13.75 25.59
CA THR A 299 8.13 -13.03 26.58
C THR A 299 7.35 -12.63 27.80
#